data_AF-A0A9X3EJW0-F1
#
_entry.id   AF-A0A9X3EJW0-F1
#
_cell.length_a   1.000
_cell.length_b   1.000
_cell.length_c   1.000
_cell.angle_alpha   90.00
_cell.angle_beta   90.00
_cell.angle_gamma   90.00
#
_symmetry.space_group_name_H-M   'P 1'
#
loop_
_entity.id
_entity.type
_entity.pdbx_description
1 polymer ?
#
loop_
_entity_poly.entity_id
_entity_poly.type
_entity_poly.pdbx_seq_one_letter_code
_entity_poly.pdbx_strand_id
1 'polypeptide(L)'
;MELLQSHFFDEDAAELPAGATELFVQDPDAVVAPGDEWKNKWVLIQRDPVEPGEPARRHLVFVTDVDEIVDNFPRPPLTPPLRVLRLSWREEHALPWCLKVGAGTTVHGNIVPATAGERFTEYFEVRGGTVDMRQAIEREGPLSAITGERSVTFLHSLLSSETGGLGRLGADLRATVPELRVARVTGPDLDLDLSDWTWRRTLLSSDRLDEHYTLDDGIWRRVIGFQRATVDKDFVHLDYASGEGATIRFGDGEFGKMPADGVLFRVDYRTGPGTRSNVGPGAVRLLKNPVTGETSLISSGAVVSIANPLPVSDGVDPEPLDDIRQLAPEEFRAVTHRAVKPEDYCEIARRLDWVQVAGVRQRWTGSWPTTFVTPDPVGAYALTDEQRDELDGLMHCVRQAGRDVFVRDPRFRAIDLEVQICIKPGHIPSAVRDAVIRRLRGDGVTPGYFAPDTFTFGAPLQRLTIEAVVGAVPGVLAVKDIRIGARAVHHMRPMEDLYVVPDDQILRLASDPRTPERGSIRVITEGGV
;
A
#
# COMPACT_ATOMS: atom_id res chain seq x y z
N MET A 1 -14.88 -32.16 -7.35
CA MET A 1 -13.54 -31.71 -7.77
C MET A 1 -12.58 -32.17 -6.69
N GLU A 2 -11.68 -33.07 -7.07
CA GLU A 2 -11.10 -34.07 -6.19
C GLU A 2 -10.05 -33.55 -5.22
N LEU A 3 -10.00 -34.24 -4.07
CA LEU A 3 -8.88 -34.27 -3.15
C LEU A 3 -7.74 -35.06 -3.82
N LEU A 4 -6.67 -34.40 -4.25
CA LEU A 4 -5.51 -35.11 -4.78
C LEU A 4 -4.56 -35.49 -3.65
N GLN A 5 -4.00 -36.69 -3.74
CA GLN A 5 -2.97 -37.15 -2.81
C GLN A 5 -1.59 -36.80 -3.38
N SER A 6 -0.65 -36.40 -2.54
CA SER A 6 0.71 -36.16 -3.00
C SER A 6 1.39 -37.44 -3.50
N HIS A 7 2.21 -37.33 -4.54
CA HIS A 7 3.00 -38.41 -5.11
C HIS A 7 4.51 -38.15 -4.91
N PHE A 8 5.31 -39.20 -4.74
CA PHE A 8 6.77 -39.10 -4.69
C PHE A 8 7.39 -40.34 -5.33
N PHE A 9 8.47 -40.13 -6.08
CA PHE A 9 9.16 -41.20 -6.80
C PHE A 9 10.10 -42.00 -5.87
N ASP A 10 10.80 -41.34 -4.92
CA ASP A 10 11.80 -41.94 -4.02
C ASP A 10 11.57 -41.60 -2.53
N GLU A 11 11.84 -42.52 -1.59
CA GLU A 11 11.68 -42.29 -0.12
C GLU A 11 12.62 -41.21 0.40
N ASP A 12 13.84 -41.14 -0.14
CA ASP A 12 14.81 -40.12 0.20
C ASP A 12 14.41 -38.72 -0.31
N ALA A 13 13.39 -38.65 -1.18
CA ALA A 13 12.82 -37.42 -1.74
C ALA A 13 11.42 -37.06 -1.16
N ALA A 14 11.02 -37.68 -0.05
CA ALA A 14 9.74 -37.44 0.61
C ALA A 14 9.68 -36.11 1.41
N GLU A 15 10.60 -35.17 1.17
CA GLU A 15 10.61 -33.85 1.81
C GLU A 15 10.83 -32.75 0.76
N LEU A 16 9.88 -31.82 0.67
CA LEU A 16 10.05 -30.60 -0.09
C LEU A 16 10.81 -29.58 0.76
N PRO A 17 11.92 -29.02 0.28
CA PRO A 17 12.67 -28.01 1.01
C PRO A 17 11.89 -26.70 1.14
N ALA A 18 12.24 -25.89 2.13
CA ALA A 18 11.82 -24.49 2.16
C ALA A 18 12.30 -23.79 0.88
N GLY A 19 11.43 -22.99 0.26
CA GLY A 19 11.65 -22.39 -1.05
C GLY A 19 11.15 -23.22 -2.23
N ALA A 20 10.63 -24.43 -2.01
CA ALA A 20 10.09 -25.24 -3.10
C ALA A 20 8.86 -24.58 -3.75
N THR A 21 8.82 -24.66 -5.09
CA THR A 21 7.79 -24.07 -5.95
C THR A 21 7.04 -25.12 -6.78
N GLU A 22 7.23 -26.40 -6.47
CA GLU A 22 6.59 -27.51 -7.17
C GLU A 22 6.25 -28.69 -6.28
N LEU A 23 5.21 -29.44 -6.66
CA LEU A 23 4.75 -30.66 -5.98
C LEU A 23 4.16 -31.62 -7.00
N PHE A 24 4.42 -32.91 -6.80
CA PHE A 24 3.79 -33.98 -7.58
C PHE A 24 2.56 -34.51 -6.86
N VAL A 25 1.46 -34.71 -7.59
CA VAL A 25 0.19 -35.21 -7.07
C VAL A 25 -0.35 -36.34 -7.94
N GLN A 26 -0.98 -37.33 -7.31
CA GLN A 26 -1.65 -38.44 -7.99
C GLN A 26 -2.98 -37.94 -8.55
N ASP A 27 -3.31 -38.38 -9.76
CA ASP A 27 -4.61 -38.15 -10.38
C ASP A 27 -5.42 -39.47 -10.39
N PRO A 28 -6.28 -39.71 -9.37
CA PRO A 28 -6.96 -40.98 -9.19
C PRO A 28 -8.10 -41.21 -10.20
N ASP A 29 -8.69 -40.14 -10.73
CA ASP A 29 -9.82 -40.19 -11.65
C ASP A 29 -9.34 -39.81 -13.05
N ALA A 30 -8.76 -40.78 -13.77
CA ALA A 30 -8.40 -40.67 -15.19
C ALA A 30 -9.61 -40.43 -16.15
N VAL A 31 -10.70 -39.84 -15.65
CA VAL A 31 -12.02 -39.79 -16.27
C VAL A 31 -12.48 -38.36 -16.60
N VAL A 32 -11.86 -37.27 -16.10
CA VAL A 32 -12.29 -35.90 -16.46
C VAL A 32 -11.12 -34.92 -16.70
N ALA A 33 -10.72 -34.79 -17.97
CA ALA A 33 -10.07 -33.63 -18.62
C ALA A 33 -8.69 -33.12 -18.04
N PRO A 34 -7.88 -32.35 -18.81
CA PRO A 34 -6.42 -32.27 -18.65
C PRO A 34 -5.98 -31.35 -17.50
N GLY A 35 -4.70 -31.42 -17.12
CA GLY A 35 -4.08 -30.59 -16.07
C GLY A 35 -4.33 -29.08 -16.14
N ASP A 36 -4.84 -28.56 -17.27
CA ASP A 36 -5.32 -27.18 -17.43
C ASP A 36 -6.37 -26.74 -16.40
N GLU A 37 -7.16 -27.65 -15.81
CA GLU A 37 -8.14 -27.27 -14.79
C GLU A 37 -7.51 -26.75 -13.49
N TRP A 38 -6.25 -27.11 -13.20
CA TRP A 38 -5.53 -26.66 -12.01
C TRP A 38 -4.68 -25.42 -12.29
N LYS A 39 -4.47 -25.09 -13.57
CA LYS A 39 -3.68 -23.94 -14.01
C LYS A 39 -4.42 -22.63 -13.71
N ASN A 40 -3.67 -21.61 -13.27
CA ASN A 40 -4.18 -20.30 -12.90
C ASN A 40 -5.23 -20.31 -11.78
N LYS A 41 -5.11 -21.24 -10.82
CA LYS A 41 -6.01 -21.34 -9.66
C LYS A 41 -5.25 -21.35 -8.35
N TRP A 42 -5.95 -20.93 -7.30
CA TRP A 42 -5.51 -21.12 -5.92
C TRP A 42 -5.70 -22.57 -5.52
N VAL A 43 -4.65 -23.13 -4.92
CA VAL A 43 -4.61 -24.50 -4.43
C VAL A 43 -4.08 -24.49 -3.01
N LEU A 44 -4.66 -25.32 -2.16
CA LEU A 44 -4.24 -25.50 -0.77
C LEU A 44 -3.49 -26.81 -0.67
N ILE A 45 -2.27 -26.72 -0.15
CA ILE A 45 -1.50 -27.86 0.31
C ILE A 45 -1.78 -28.00 1.81
N GLN A 46 -2.35 -29.12 2.22
CA GLN A 46 -2.68 -29.42 3.61
C GLN A 46 -1.96 -30.70 4.05
N ARG A 47 -1.31 -30.65 5.21
CA ARG A 47 -0.71 -31.79 5.89
C ARG A 47 -1.33 -31.92 7.27
N ASP A 48 -2.05 -33.00 7.49
CA ASP A 48 -2.49 -33.42 8.82
C ASP A 48 -1.69 -34.68 9.20
N PRO A 49 -0.63 -34.54 10.03
CA PRO A 49 0.21 -35.67 10.40
C PRO A 49 -0.54 -36.66 11.29
N VAL A 50 -0.20 -37.95 11.10
CA VAL A 50 -0.73 -39.04 11.93
C VAL A 50 -0.03 -39.07 13.30
N GLU A 51 1.22 -38.60 13.36
CA GLU A 51 2.00 -38.52 14.57
C GLU A 51 1.70 -37.24 15.37
N PRO A 52 1.33 -37.34 16.66
CA PRO A 52 0.99 -36.18 17.50
C PRO A 52 2.12 -35.15 17.70
N GLY A 53 3.36 -35.52 17.38
CA GLY A 53 4.54 -34.66 17.55
C GLY A 53 4.83 -33.74 16.37
N GLU A 54 4.18 -33.96 15.21
CA GLU A 54 4.35 -33.12 14.04
C GLU A 54 3.22 -32.07 13.95
N PRO A 55 3.52 -30.79 13.66
CA PRO A 55 2.48 -29.78 13.51
C PRO A 55 1.71 -29.98 12.20
N ALA A 56 0.39 -29.83 12.24
CA ALA A 56 -0.42 -29.71 11.02
C ALA A 56 -0.02 -28.46 10.26
N ARG A 57 0.11 -28.57 8.93
CA ARG A 57 0.58 -27.46 8.10
C ARG A 57 -0.34 -27.22 6.92
N ARG A 58 -0.55 -25.95 6.57
CA ARG A 58 -1.44 -25.50 5.52
C ARG A 58 -0.78 -24.35 4.79
N HIS A 59 -0.77 -24.39 3.46
CA HIS A 59 -0.17 -23.35 2.64
C HIS A 59 -0.97 -23.16 1.36
N LEU A 60 -1.32 -21.91 1.04
CA LEU A 60 -2.01 -21.54 -0.20
C LEU A 60 -0.98 -21.18 -1.25
N VAL A 61 -1.14 -21.75 -2.45
CA VAL A 61 -0.28 -21.50 -3.59
C VAL A 61 -1.12 -21.17 -4.82
N PHE A 62 -0.61 -20.29 -5.66
CA PHE A 62 -1.23 -19.98 -6.95
C PHE A 62 -0.51 -20.75 -8.07
N VAL A 63 -1.15 -21.79 -8.59
CA VAL A 63 -0.58 -22.68 -9.60
C VAL A 63 -0.50 -21.96 -10.94
N THR A 64 0.69 -21.89 -11.51
CA THR A 64 0.98 -21.24 -12.80
C THR A 64 1.08 -22.25 -13.93
N ASP A 65 1.53 -23.47 -13.64
CA ASP A 65 1.73 -24.49 -14.65
C ASP A 65 1.49 -25.90 -14.11
N VAL A 66 1.09 -26.79 -15.02
CA VAL A 66 0.72 -28.17 -14.69
C VAL A 66 1.24 -29.08 -15.77
N ASP A 67 2.24 -29.90 -15.43
CA ASP A 67 2.77 -30.92 -16.34
C ASP A 67 2.20 -32.29 -16.00
N GLU A 68 1.85 -33.06 -17.02
CA GLU A 68 1.44 -34.45 -16.86
C GLU A 68 2.63 -35.38 -17.04
N ILE A 69 2.81 -36.28 -16.08
CA ILE A 69 3.90 -37.26 -16.03
C ILE A 69 3.29 -38.63 -15.78
N VAL A 70 3.88 -39.67 -16.39
CA VAL A 70 3.48 -41.06 -16.16
C VAL A 70 4.54 -41.76 -15.31
N ASP A 71 4.16 -42.23 -14.14
CA ASP A 71 4.96 -43.14 -13.33
C ASP A 71 4.70 -44.59 -13.75
N ASN A 72 5.72 -45.20 -14.36
CA ASN A 72 5.67 -46.59 -14.83
C ASN A 72 5.97 -47.61 -13.72
N PHE A 73 6.39 -47.16 -12.53
CA PHE A 73 6.77 -48.01 -11.41
C PHE A 73 6.21 -47.50 -10.07
N PRO A 74 4.88 -47.26 -9.96
CA PRO A 74 4.29 -46.80 -8.73
C PRO A 74 4.34 -47.89 -7.68
N ARG A 75 4.36 -47.49 -6.41
CA ARG A 75 4.55 -48.43 -5.30
C ARG A 75 3.24 -49.13 -4.94
N PRO A 76 3.28 -50.40 -4.49
CA PRO A 76 2.10 -51.09 -3.97
C PRO A 76 1.41 -50.27 -2.88
N PRO A 77 0.07 -50.14 -2.90
CA PRO A 77 -0.90 -50.93 -3.67
C PRO A 77 -1.23 -50.37 -5.08
N LEU A 78 -0.55 -49.32 -5.55
CA LEU A 78 -0.85 -48.67 -6.83
C LEU A 78 -0.43 -49.55 -8.01
N THR A 79 -1.20 -49.53 -9.10
CA THR A 79 -0.94 -50.33 -10.30
C THR A 79 -0.33 -49.45 -11.40
N PRO A 80 0.82 -49.81 -12.00
CA PRO A 80 1.36 -49.10 -13.16
C PRO A 80 0.51 -49.26 -14.42
N PRO A 81 0.47 -48.25 -15.32
CA PRO A 81 1.06 -46.91 -15.18
C PRO A 81 0.17 -45.96 -14.37
N LEU A 82 0.77 -45.16 -13.49
CA LEU A 82 0.07 -44.15 -12.69
C LEU A 82 0.27 -42.76 -13.31
N ARG A 83 -0.82 -42.03 -13.50
CA ARG A 83 -0.80 -40.63 -13.95
C ARG A 83 -0.50 -39.71 -12.77
N VAL A 84 0.50 -38.84 -12.93
CA VAL A 84 0.99 -37.89 -11.92
C VAL A 84 0.98 -36.50 -12.52
N LEU A 85 0.50 -35.52 -11.79
CA LEU A 85 0.57 -34.11 -12.18
C LEU A 85 1.68 -33.42 -11.39
N ARG A 86 2.55 -32.68 -12.08
CA ARG A 86 3.49 -31.74 -11.47
C ARG A 86 2.85 -30.38 -11.45
N LEU A 87 2.50 -29.90 -10.26
CA LEU A 87 1.98 -28.56 -10.05
C LEU A 87 3.15 -27.62 -9.77
N SER A 88 3.28 -26.56 -10.55
CA SER A 88 4.26 -25.48 -10.36
C SER A 88 3.54 -24.19 -10.01
N TRP A 89 4.04 -23.43 -9.05
CA TRP A 89 3.44 -22.17 -8.59
C TRP A 89 4.43 -21.01 -8.56
N ARG A 90 3.88 -19.80 -8.37
CA ARG A 90 4.67 -18.56 -8.32
C ARG A 90 5.70 -18.59 -7.19
N GLU A 91 6.88 -18.01 -7.45
CA GLU A 91 7.97 -17.88 -6.47
C GLU A 91 7.54 -17.12 -5.20
N GLU A 92 6.64 -16.14 -5.33
CA GLU A 92 6.04 -15.40 -4.20
C GLU A 92 5.28 -16.30 -3.21
N HIS A 93 4.86 -17.49 -3.64
CA HIS A 93 4.15 -18.48 -2.83
C HIS A 93 5.03 -19.70 -2.50
N ALA A 94 6.35 -19.60 -2.66
CA ALA A 94 7.28 -20.67 -2.29
C ALA A 94 7.05 -21.13 -0.84
N LEU A 95 7.27 -22.43 -0.58
CA LEU A 95 7.01 -23.00 0.73
C LEU A 95 7.91 -22.35 1.79
N PRO A 96 7.37 -21.76 2.87
CA PRO A 96 8.20 -21.07 3.86
C PRO A 96 8.97 -22.03 4.78
N TRP A 97 8.73 -23.34 4.68
CA TRP A 97 9.27 -24.37 5.55
C TRP A 97 9.39 -25.70 4.81
N CYS A 98 10.22 -26.62 5.31
CA CYS A 98 10.34 -27.95 4.73
C CYS A 98 9.09 -28.81 5.01
N LEU A 99 8.49 -29.39 3.97
CA LEU A 99 7.27 -30.18 4.04
C LEU A 99 7.60 -31.66 3.79
N LYS A 100 7.39 -32.52 4.78
CA LYS A 100 7.35 -33.96 4.55
C LYS A 100 6.10 -34.31 3.75
N VAL A 101 6.29 -34.77 2.53
CA VAL A 101 5.27 -35.17 1.58
C VAL A 101 5.04 -36.68 1.72
N GLY A 102 3.80 -37.10 1.95
CA GLY A 102 3.49 -38.51 2.20
C GLY A 102 2.07 -38.75 2.71
N ALA A 103 1.85 -39.84 3.44
CA ALA A 103 0.54 -40.23 3.96
C ALA A 103 -0.07 -39.14 4.86
N GLY A 104 -1.10 -38.46 4.35
CA GLY A 104 -1.84 -37.36 4.98
C GLY A 104 -1.43 -35.95 4.51
N THR A 105 -0.70 -35.83 3.40
CA THR A 105 -0.63 -34.60 2.59
C THR A 105 -1.70 -34.66 1.50
N THR A 106 -2.59 -33.69 1.50
CA THR A 106 -3.68 -33.56 0.52
C THR A 106 -3.63 -32.20 -0.17
N VAL A 107 -4.10 -32.18 -1.41
CA VAL A 107 -4.14 -30.98 -2.24
C VAL A 107 -5.59 -30.69 -2.62
N HIS A 108 -6.04 -29.47 -2.36
CA HIS A 108 -7.41 -29.02 -2.59
C HIS A 108 -7.47 -27.89 -3.61
N GLY A 109 -8.26 -28.06 -4.68
CA GLY A 109 -8.43 -27.04 -5.73
C GLY A 109 -9.80 -26.34 -5.74
N ASN A 110 -10.74 -26.78 -4.89
CA ASN A 110 -12.10 -26.25 -4.80
C ASN A 110 -12.21 -25.12 -3.76
N ILE A 111 -11.32 -24.14 -3.85
CA ILE A 111 -11.20 -23.04 -2.88
C ILE A 111 -12.00 -21.85 -3.37
N VAL A 112 -12.80 -21.28 -2.48
CA VAL A 112 -13.56 -20.05 -2.75
C VAL A 112 -13.18 -18.98 -1.72
N PRO A 113 -12.98 -17.73 -2.15
CA PRO A 113 -12.84 -16.64 -1.20
C PRO A 113 -14.17 -16.43 -0.48
N ALA A 114 -14.10 -16.20 0.83
CA ALA A 114 -15.27 -15.93 1.66
C ALA A 114 -14.98 -14.74 2.57
N THR A 115 -15.95 -13.85 2.68
CA THR A 115 -15.91 -12.70 3.58
C THR A 115 -16.97 -12.88 4.65
N ALA A 116 -16.64 -12.55 5.89
CA ALA A 116 -17.59 -12.61 7.00
C ALA A 116 -18.62 -11.46 6.91
N GLY A 117 -19.86 -11.76 7.31
CA GLY A 117 -20.95 -10.79 7.30
C GLY A 117 -22.17 -11.27 6.53
N GLU A 118 -23.31 -10.67 6.85
CA GLU A 118 -24.59 -10.92 6.19
C GLU A 118 -24.80 -9.90 5.07
N ARG A 119 -25.32 -10.36 3.93
CA ARG A 119 -25.61 -9.51 2.78
C ARG A 119 -27.05 -9.01 2.86
N PHE A 120 -27.22 -7.70 2.72
CA PHE A 120 -28.51 -7.03 2.66
C PHE A 120 -28.69 -6.37 1.29
N THR A 121 -29.93 -6.38 0.80
CA THR A 121 -30.36 -5.63 -0.38
C THR A 121 -31.50 -4.71 0.04
N GLU A 122 -31.33 -3.42 -0.19
CA GLU A 122 -32.32 -2.39 0.11
C GLU A 122 -32.66 -1.59 -1.15
N TYR A 123 -33.87 -1.07 -1.22
CA TYR A 123 -34.33 -0.19 -2.29
C TYR A 123 -34.81 1.13 -1.69
N PHE A 124 -34.49 2.23 -2.36
CA PHE A 124 -34.99 3.55 -1.99
C PHE A 124 -35.18 4.45 -3.22
N GLU A 125 -35.99 5.48 -3.05
CA GLU A 125 -36.36 6.43 -4.10
C GLU A 125 -35.96 7.87 -3.71
N VAL A 126 -35.56 8.67 -4.70
CA VAL A 126 -35.26 10.09 -4.51
C VAL A 126 -36.49 10.92 -4.88
N ARG A 127 -37.07 11.68 -3.93
CA ARG A 127 -38.22 12.58 -4.17
C ARG A 127 -39.33 11.95 -5.01
N GLY A 128 -39.68 10.71 -4.70
CA GLY A 128 -40.73 10.02 -5.40
C GLY A 128 -41.93 9.71 -4.51
N GLY A 129 -42.81 8.88 -5.04
CA GLY A 129 -44.09 8.56 -4.41
C GLY A 129 -44.58 7.17 -4.78
N THR A 130 -43.68 6.29 -5.23
CA THR A 130 -44.05 4.91 -5.52
C THR A 130 -44.41 4.22 -4.21
N VAL A 131 -45.61 3.66 -4.12
CA VAL A 131 -46.17 3.13 -2.87
C VAL A 131 -45.29 1.97 -2.36
N ASP A 132 -44.89 2.05 -1.08
CA ASP A 132 -44.14 1.05 -0.28
C ASP A 132 -42.60 1.03 -0.39
N MET A 133 -41.96 2.10 -0.92
CA MET A 133 -40.50 2.25 -0.87
C MET A 133 -40.03 3.34 0.09
N ARG A 134 -38.84 3.14 0.69
CA ARG A 134 -38.20 4.16 1.52
C ARG A 134 -37.76 5.34 0.66
N GLN A 135 -37.97 6.55 1.17
CA GLN A 135 -37.51 7.77 0.53
C GLN A 135 -36.12 8.15 1.06
N ALA A 136 -35.28 8.66 0.18
CA ALA A 136 -34.02 9.30 0.55
C ALA A 136 -34.30 10.47 1.51
N ILE A 137 -33.43 10.63 2.49
CA ILE A 137 -33.53 11.70 3.48
C ILE A 137 -32.89 12.96 2.89
N GLU A 138 -33.65 14.05 2.86
CA GLU A 138 -33.18 15.33 2.35
C GLU A 138 -32.54 16.18 3.44
N ARG A 139 -31.38 16.75 3.14
CA ARG A 139 -30.69 17.73 3.97
C ARG A 139 -30.44 18.98 3.15
N GLU A 140 -30.98 20.09 3.61
CA GLU A 140 -30.72 21.40 3.01
C GLU A 140 -29.45 22.01 3.62
N GLY A 141 -28.55 22.46 2.73
CA GLY A 141 -27.37 23.21 3.06
C GLY A 141 -27.65 24.69 3.37
N PRO A 142 -26.58 25.49 3.54
CA PRO A 142 -26.71 26.92 3.73
C PRO A 142 -27.39 27.58 2.51
N LEU A 143 -28.14 28.64 2.77
CA LEU A 143 -28.73 29.45 1.71
C LEU A 143 -27.62 30.17 0.95
N SER A 144 -27.49 29.89 -0.34
CA SER A 144 -26.53 30.58 -1.21
C SER A 144 -26.92 32.05 -1.35
N ALA A 145 -26.00 32.95 -1.01
CA ALA A 145 -26.21 34.39 -1.19
C ALA A 145 -26.22 34.80 -2.68
N ILE A 146 -25.70 33.94 -3.56
CA ILE A 146 -25.59 34.22 -5.01
C ILE A 146 -26.85 33.75 -5.74
N THR A 147 -27.28 32.51 -5.50
CA THR A 147 -28.42 31.92 -6.21
C THR A 147 -29.74 32.12 -5.48
N GLY A 148 -29.71 32.40 -4.17
CA GLY A 148 -30.92 32.46 -3.34
C GLY A 148 -31.55 31.08 -3.07
N GLU A 149 -30.84 30.00 -3.39
CA GLU A 149 -31.29 28.62 -3.23
C GLU A 149 -30.43 27.89 -2.18
N ARG A 150 -30.98 26.82 -1.60
CA ARG A 150 -30.23 25.92 -0.71
C ARG A 150 -29.76 24.73 -1.52
N SER A 151 -28.48 24.36 -1.37
CA SER A 151 -28.02 23.07 -1.88
C SER A 151 -28.77 21.96 -1.14
N VAL A 152 -29.11 20.88 -1.85
CA VAL A 152 -29.76 19.73 -1.24
C VAL A 152 -28.86 18.53 -1.39
N THR A 153 -28.73 17.78 -0.30
CA THR A 153 -28.03 16.51 -0.28
C THR A 153 -29.01 15.41 0.09
N PHE A 154 -28.92 14.29 -0.63
CA PHE A 154 -29.70 13.09 -0.37
C PHE A 154 -28.89 12.09 0.44
N LEU A 155 -29.53 11.50 1.44
CA LEU A 155 -28.96 10.50 2.33
C LEU A 155 -29.77 9.20 2.31
N HIS A 156 -29.11 8.05 2.45
CA HIS A 156 -29.76 6.75 2.69
C HIS A 156 -29.04 5.96 3.77
N SER A 157 -29.72 5.72 4.90
CA SER A 157 -29.15 5.02 6.06
C SER A 157 -29.22 3.50 5.91
N LEU A 158 -28.08 2.83 6.07
CA LEU A 158 -27.96 1.37 5.99
C LEU A 158 -28.34 0.75 7.33
N LEU A 159 -29.62 0.45 7.56
CA LEU A 159 -30.10 0.15 8.92
C LEU A 159 -29.44 -1.10 9.54
N SER A 160 -29.17 -2.15 8.76
CA SER A 160 -28.51 -3.35 9.30
C SER A 160 -27.07 -3.10 9.70
N SER A 161 -26.45 -2.02 9.22
CA SER A 161 -25.11 -1.62 9.65
C SER A 161 -25.08 -1.01 11.06
N GLU A 162 -26.22 -0.53 11.60
CA GLU A 162 -26.30 0.01 12.97
C GLU A 162 -25.87 -1.05 13.99
N THR A 163 -26.32 -2.29 13.84
CA THR A 163 -26.02 -3.39 14.76
C THR A 163 -24.93 -4.33 14.25
N GLY A 164 -24.85 -4.52 12.93
CA GLY A 164 -23.92 -5.45 12.31
C GLY A 164 -22.58 -4.84 11.88
N GLY A 165 -22.43 -3.51 11.95
CA GLY A 165 -21.33 -2.77 11.32
C GLY A 165 -21.42 -2.81 9.79
N LEU A 166 -20.63 -1.99 9.10
CA LEU A 166 -20.46 -2.07 7.65
C LEU A 166 -19.16 -2.80 7.31
N GLY A 167 -19.22 -3.81 6.43
CA GLY A 167 -18.05 -4.54 5.97
C GLY A 167 -17.11 -3.64 5.17
N ARG A 168 -15.81 -3.73 5.45
CA ARG A 168 -14.74 -3.00 4.76
C ARG A 168 -13.59 -3.96 4.47
N LEU A 169 -13.01 -3.87 3.26
CA LEU A 169 -11.93 -4.74 2.80
C LEU A 169 -10.71 -3.93 2.39
N GLY A 170 -9.53 -4.41 2.76
CA GLY A 170 -8.25 -3.81 2.40
C GLY A 170 -7.13 -4.32 3.30
N ALA A 171 -5.91 -4.39 2.77
CA ALA A 171 -4.73 -4.79 3.55
C ALA A 171 -4.28 -3.70 4.55
N ASP A 172 -4.54 -2.43 4.23
CA ASP A 172 -4.30 -1.27 5.10
C ASP A 172 -5.65 -0.67 5.49
N LEU A 173 -5.84 -0.41 6.79
CA LEU A 173 -7.03 0.25 7.34
C LEU A 173 -7.31 1.57 6.61
N ARG A 174 -6.26 2.33 6.25
CA ARG A 174 -6.39 3.59 5.50
C ARG A 174 -6.73 3.36 4.04
N ALA A 175 -6.53 2.18 3.46
CA ALA A 175 -6.90 1.88 2.08
C ALA A 175 -8.19 1.05 1.96
N THR A 176 -8.89 0.82 3.07
CA THR A 176 -10.11 0.00 3.07
C THR A 176 -11.24 0.59 2.22
N VAL A 177 -11.92 -0.28 1.47
CA VAL A 177 -13.08 0.02 0.64
C VAL A 177 -14.31 -0.66 1.26
N PRO A 178 -15.46 0.02 1.36
CA PRO A 178 -16.68 -0.60 1.86
C PRO A 178 -17.19 -1.68 0.90
N GLU A 179 -17.70 -2.79 1.44
CA GLU A 179 -18.48 -3.78 0.69
C GLU A 179 -19.90 -3.26 0.48
N LEU A 180 -20.01 -2.29 -0.42
CA LEU A 180 -21.24 -1.56 -0.72
C LEU A 180 -21.31 -1.26 -2.22
N ARG A 181 -22.45 -1.58 -2.81
CA ARG A 181 -22.77 -1.27 -4.21
C ARG A 181 -24.07 -0.47 -4.25
N VAL A 182 -24.04 0.64 -4.97
CA VAL A 182 -25.19 1.51 -5.20
C VAL A 182 -25.42 1.59 -6.70
N ALA A 183 -26.53 1.02 -7.15
CA ALA A 183 -26.89 0.96 -8.57
C ALA A 183 -28.25 1.61 -8.79
N ARG A 184 -28.42 2.30 -9.92
CA ARG A 184 -29.75 2.72 -10.36
C ARG A 184 -30.54 1.52 -10.82
N VAL A 185 -31.84 1.55 -10.61
CA VAL A 185 -32.78 0.56 -11.14
C VAL A 185 -33.85 1.26 -11.96
N THR A 186 -34.29 0.60 -13.02
CA THR A 186 -35.31 1.14 -13.93
C THR A 186 -36.43 0.13 -14.15
N GLY A 187 -37.62 0.63 -14.49
CA GLY A 187 -38.79 -0.20 -14.76
C GLY A 187 -39.49 -0.73 -13.51
N PRO A 188 -40.69 -1.33 -13.69
CA PRO A 188 -41.50 -1.87 -12.60
C PRO A 188 -40.89 -3.12 -11.95
N ASP A 189 -40.05 -3.84 -12.68
CA ASP A 189 -39.39 -5.07 -12.23
C ASP A 189 -38.07 -4.80 -11.48
N LEU A 190 -37.70 -3.52 -11.30
CA LEU A 190 -36.45 -3.07 -10.66
C LEU A 190 -35.21 -3.65 -11.34
N ASP A 191 -35.21 -3.64 -12.67
CA ASP A 191 -34.10 -4.11 -13.48
C ASP A 191 -32.86 -3.24 -13.22
N LEU A 192 -31.72 -3.92 -13.03
CA LEU A 192 -30.43 -3.25 -12.82
C LEU A 192 -30.07 -2.44 -14.06
N ASP A 193 -29.95 -1.12 -13.89
CA ASP A 193 -29.23 -0.31 -14.85
C ASP A 193 -27.72 -0.63 -14.69
N LEU A 194 -26.97 -0.61 -15.80
CA LEU A 194 -25.53 -0.88 -15.79
C LEU A 194 -24.71 0.31 -15.23
N SER A 195 -25.36 1.38 -14.76
CA SER A 195 -24.71 2.55 -14.17
C SER A 195 -24.58 2.44 -12.64
N ASP A 196 -23.47 1.85 -12.21
CA ASP A 196 -23.08 1.84 -10.80
C ASP A 196 -22.50 3.19 -10.39
N TRP A 197 -22.98 3.72 -9.27
CA TRP A 197 -22.33 4.87 -8.65
C TRP A 197 -21.04 4.41 -7.97
N THR A 198 -20.01 5.26 -8.01
CA THR A 198 -18.70 4.92 -7.47
C THR A 198 -18.52 5.52 -6.09
N TRP A 199 -18.14 4.68 -5.12
CA TRP A 199 -17.78 5.18 -3.79
C TRP A 199 -16.50 6.00 -3.83
N ARG A 200 -16.51 7.14 -3.14
CA ARG A 200 -15.33 7.96 -2.84
C ARG A 200 -15.27 8.24 -1.34
N ARG A 201 -14.08 8.20 -0.77
CA ARG A 201 -13.88 8.58 0.64
C ARG A 201 -14.21 10.06 0.90
N THR A 202 -14.01 10.92 -0.10
CA THR A 202 -14.43 12.32 -0.06
C THR A 202 -14.99 12.73 -1.41
N LEU A 203 -16.01 13.60 -1.41
CA LEU A 203 -16.58 14.17 -2.62
C LEU A 203 -15.84 15.45 -3.07
N LEU A 204 -14.89 15.96 -2.27
CA LEU A 204 -14.16 17.20 -2.58
C LEU A 204 -13.34 17.13 -3.87
N SER A 205 -12.98 15.92 -4.31
CA SER A 205 -12.26 15.68 -5.56
C SER A 205 -13.19 15.26 -6.72
N SER A 206 -14.50 15.28 -6.51
CA SER A 206 -15.50 14.87 -7.51
C SER A 206 -16.00 16.09 -8.29
N ASP A 207 -16.09 15.95 -9.60
CA ASP A 207 -16.76 16.95 -10.44
C ASP A 207 -18.28 16.85 -10.28
N ARG A 208 -18.99 17.96 -10.54
CA ARG A 208 -20.46 18.07 -10.45
C ARG A 208 -21.28 17.06 -11.24
N LEU A 209 -20.69 16.40 -12.24
CA LEU A 209 -21.37 15.37 -13.06
C LEU A 209 -21.01 13.95 -12.65
N ASP A 210 -20.03 13.78 -11.77
CA ASP A 210 -19.55 12.46 -11.37
C ASP A 210 -20.60 11.75 -10.50
N GLU A 211 -20.93 10.52 -10.87
CA GLU A 211 -21.85 9.64 -10.15
C GLU A 211 -21.14 9.02 -8.95
N HIS A 212 -20.72 9.89 -8.03
CA HIS A 212 -20.00 9.54 -6.82
C HIS A 212 -20.89 9.66 -5.59
N TYR A 213 -20.67 8.77 -4.63
CA TYR A 213 -21.25 8.85 -3.29
C TYR A 213 -20.17 8.65 -2.24
N THR A 214 -20.45 9.04 -1.01
CA THR A 214 -19.60 8.81 0.14
C THR A 214 -20.40 8.24 1.30
N LEU A 215 -19.72 7.96 2.41
CA LEU A 215 -20.33 7.41 3.62
C LEU A 215 -20.09 8.36 4.77
N ASP A 216 -21.18 8.75 5.42
CA ASP A 216 -21.15 9.43 6.70
C ASP A 216 -21.39 8.40 7.81
N ASP A 217 -20.76 8.60 8.96
CA ASP A 217 -20.94 7.73 10.13
C ASP A 217 -22.29 8.01 10.80
N GLY A 218 -22.91 6.94 11.31
CA GLY A 218 -24.20 6.99 11.98
C GLY A 218 -25.40 6.71 11.08
N ILE A 219 -26.59 6.85 11.67
CA ILE A 219 -27.87 6.52 11.05
C ILE A 219 -28.85 7.67 11.24
N TRP A 220 -29.48 8.04 10.14
CA TRP A 220 -30.62 8.96 10.08
C TRP A 220 -31.93 8.17 9.97
N ARG A 221 -32.89 8.40 10.87
CA ARG A 221 -34.21 7.75 10.86
C ARG A 221 -35.28 8.66 11.47
N ARG A 222 -36.54 8.20 11.47
CA ARG A 222 -37.66 8.90 12.11
C ARG A 222 -37.42 9.04 13.61
N VAL A 223 -37.32 10.28 14.08
CA VAL A 223 -37.18 10.62 15.51
C VAL A 223 -38.53 11.00 16.10
N ILE A 224 -39.33 11.79 15.40
CA ILE A 224 -40.66 12.21 15.84
C ILE A 224 -41.63 12.26 14.66
N GLY A 225 -42.92 12.06 14.93
CA GLY A 225 -43.95 12.44 13.99
C GLY A 225 -45.26 12.76 14.68
N PHE A 226 -46.06 13.65 14.09
CA PHE A 226 -47.36 14.05 14.62
C PHE A 226 -48.41 14.11 13.51
N GLN A 227 -49.61 13.69 13.86
CA GLN A 227 -50.79 13.81 13.01
C GLN A 227 -51.48 15.14 13.28
N ARG A 228 -51.72 15.91 12.22
CA ARG A 228 -52.64 17.05 12.29
C ARG A 228 -53.98 16.62 11.72
N ALA A 229 -54.97 16.42 12.60
CA ALA A 229 -56.33 16.04 12.23
C ALA A 229 -57.01 17.00 11.22
N THR A 230 -56.50 18.22 11.07
CA THR A 230 -57.00 19.22 10.11
C THR A 230 -56.47 19.07 8.69
N VAL A 231 -55.41 18.30 8.46
CA VAL A 231 -54.73 18.21 7.14
C VAL A 231 -54.62 16.75 6.65
N ASP A 232 -55.11 15.78 7.42
CA ASP A 232 -55.01 14.33 7.15
C ASP A 232 -53.62 13.92 6.61
N LYS A 233 -52.58 14.51 7.20
CA LYS A 233 -51.19 14.37 6.81
C LYS A 233 -50.33 14.04 8.02
N ASP A 234 -49.57 12.96 7.89
CA ASP A 234 -48.52 12.58 8.83
C ASP A 234 -47.31 13.48 8.60
N PHE A 235 -46.93 14.26 9.62
CA PHE A 235 -45.65 14.97 9.62
C PHE A 235 -44.60 14.07 10.24
N VAL A 236 -43.64 13.63 9.43
CA VAL A 236 -42.52 12.79 9.87
C VAL A 236 -41.25 13.63 9.89
N HIS A 237 -40.52 13.61 11.00
CA HIS A 237 -39.23 14.24 11.12
C HIS A 237 -38.14 13.17 11.16
N LEU A 238 -37.26 13.21 10.17
CA LEU A 238 -36.10 12.32 10.02
C LEU A 238 -34.86 13.12 10.48
N ASP A 239 -34.17 12.63 11.49
CA ASP A 239 -32.97 13.29 12.03
C ASP A 239 -31.93 12.24 12.45
N TYR A 240 -30.74 12.71 12.80
CA TYR A 240 -29.63 11.88 13.26
C TYR A 240 -30.03 11.15 14.55
N ALA A 241 -30.01 9.83 14.53
CA ALA A 241 -30.55 9.01 15.61
C ALA A 241 -29.48 8.21 16.37
N SER A 242 -28.42 7.78 15.69
CA SER A 242 -27.33 7.00 16.26
C SER A 242 -26.02 7.33 15.56
N GLY A 243 -24.91 7.25 16.29
CA GLY A 243 -23.56 7.29 15.72
C GLY A 243 -23.01 5.94 15.31
N GLU A 244 -23.76 4.87 15.53
CA GLU A 244 -23.46 3.53 15.01
C GLU A 244 -24.07 3.36 13.63
N GLY A 245 -23.41 2.59 12.77
CA GLY A 245 -23.82 2.34 11.38
C GLY A 245 -23.28 3.36 10.39
N ALA A 246 -23.75 3.26 9.14
CA ALA A 246 -23.31 4.09 8.04
C ALA A 246 -24.49 4.60 7.21
N THR A 247 -24.37 5.83 6.74
CA THR A 247 -25.32 6.48 5.84
C THR A 247 -24.64 6.85 4.53
N ILE A 248 -25.24 6.45 3.42
CA ILE A 248 -24.84 6.91 2.09
C ILE A 248 -25.15 8.39 1.97
N ARG A 249 -24.17 9.17 1.51
CA ARG A 249 -24.34 10.58 1.15
C ARG A 249 -23.98 10.80 -0.32
N PHE A 250 -24.92 11.37 -1.06
CA PHE A 250 -24.72 11.75 -2.46
C PHE A 250 -24.08 13.13 -2.60
N GLY A 251 -23.68 13.48 -3.82
CA GLY A 251 -23.25 14.84 -4.15
C GLY A 251 -24.38 15.86 -4.05
N ASP A 252 -24.00 17.12 -3.92
CA ASP A 252 -24.89 18.28 -3.82
C ASP A 252 -24.99 19.08 -5.13
N GLY A 253 -24.35 18.59 -6.20
CA GLY A 253 -24.28 19.24 -7.50
C GLY A 253 -23.10 20.21 -7.64
N GLU A 254 -22.37 20.52 -6.56
CA GLU A 254 -21.07 21.18 -6.61
C GLU A 254 -19.96 20.13 -6.50
N PHE A 255 -20.05 19.26 -5.49
CA PHE A 255 -19.12 18.16 -5.23
C PHE A 255 -19.81 16.82 -5.48
N GLY A 256 -19.65 16.30 -6.71
CA GLY A 256 -20.38 15.12 -7.17
C GLY A 256 -21.80 15.44 -7.64
N LYS A 257 -22.37 14.53 -8.42
CA LYS A 257 -23.71 14.64 -9.00
C LYS A 257 -24.79 14.47 -7.95
N MET A 258 -25.75 15.40 -7.94
CA MET A 258 -27.00 15.26 -7.21
C MET A 258 -27.92 14.30 -7.97
N PRO A 259 -28.44 13.22 -7.34
CA PRO A 259 -29.46 12.36 -7.94
C PRO A 259 -30.68 13.17 -8.40
N ALA A 260 -31.26 12.77 -9.54
CA ALA A 260 -32.49 13.39 -10.03
C ALA A 260 -33.72 12.84 -9.30
N ASP A 261 -34.78 13.65 -9.26
CA ASP A 261 -36.07 13.26 -8.70
C ASP A 261 -36.66 12.05 -9.46
N GLY A 262 -37.31 11.14 -8.73
CA GLY A 262 -37.90 9.90 -9.24
C GLY A 262 -36.89 8.78 -9.53
N VAL A 263 -35.60 8.98 -9.28
CA VAL A 263 -34.60 7.91 -9.46
C VAL A 263 -34.72 6.88 -8.34
N LEU A 264 -34.74 5.61 -8.73
CA LEU A 264 -34.75 4.46 -7.84
C LEU A 264 -33.34 3.88 -7.74
N PHE A 265 -32.97 3.51 -6.53
CA PHE A 265 -31.68 2.89 -6.23
C PHE A 265 -31.87 1.54 -5.58
N ARG A 266 -31.00 0.61 -5.97
CA ARG A 266 -30.73 -0.63 -5.25
C ARG A 266 -29.38 -0.52 -4.56
N VAL A 267 -29.37 -0.88 -3.29
CA VAL A 267 -28.18 -0.89 -2.45
C VAL A 267 -27.92 -2.32 -1.99
N ASP A 268 -26.79 -2.89 -2.41
CA ASP A 268 -26.31 -4.17 -1.91
C ASP A 268 -25.13 -3.92 -0.99
N TYR A 269 -25.21 -4.34 0.27
CA TYR A 269 -24.12 -4.18 1.23
C TYR A 269 -23.94 -5.40 2.12
N ARG A 270 -22.77 -5.50 2.75
CA ARG A 270 -22.47 -6.55 3.71
C ARG A 270 -22.20 -5.97 5.09
N THR A 271 -22.71 -6.63 6.13
CA THR A 271 -22.39 -6.25 7.52
C THR A 271 -20.95 -6.64 7.88
N GLY A 272 -20.34 -5.88 8.79
CA GLY A 272 -18.96 -6.06 9.22
C GLY A 272 -18.88 -6.44 10.70
N PRO A 273 -18.97 -7.74 11.06
CA PRO A 273 -19.03 -8.18 12.46
C PRO A 273 -17.69 -8.02 13.24
N GLY A 274 -16.67 -7.40 12.63
CA GLY A 274 -15.40 -7.06 13.27
C GLY A 274 -14.66 -8.28 13.82
N THR A 275 -14.10 -8.19 15.02
CA THR A 275 -13.31 -9.26 15.64
C THR A 275 -14.10 -10.55 15.88
N ARG A 276 -15.44 -10.47 15.93
CA ARG A 276 -16.32 -11.65 16.07
C ARG A 276 -16.30 -12.56 14.84
N SER A 277 -15.78 -12.08 13.71
CA SER A 277 -15.56 -12.90 12.51
C SER A 277 -14.32 -13.78 12.60
N ASN A 278 -13.42 -13.52 13.56
CA ASN A 278 -12.19 -14.27 13.69
C ASN A 278 -12.50 -15.68 14.21
N VAL A 279 -12.28 -16.67 13.36
CA VAL A 279 -12.57 -18.07 13.63
C VAL A 279 -11.34 -18.92 13.36
N GLY A 280 -11.13 -19.91 14.23
CA GLY A 280 -10.05 -20.87 14.05
C GLY A 280 -10.21 -21.74 12.80
N PRO A 281 -9.16 -22.47 12.41
CA PRO A 281 -9.24 -23.40 11.29
C PRO A 281 -10.28 -24.50 11.57
N GLY A 282 -11.08 -24.84 10.56
CA GLY A 282 -12.10 -25.87 10.59
C GLY A 282 -13.36 -25.52 11.39
N ALA A 283 -13.55 -24.26 11.77
CA ALA A 283 -14.74 -23.78 12.48
C ALA A 283 -15.97 -23.63 11.58
N VAL A 284 -15.78 -23.21 10.33
CA VAL A 284 -16.85 -23.06 9.32
C VAL A 284 -17.16 -24.41 8.71
N ARG A 285 -18.32 -24.99 9.04
CA ARG A 285 -18.72 -26.34 8.59
C ARG A 285 -20.08 -26.42 7.91
N LEU A 286 -20.85 -25.34 7.99
CA LEU A 286 -22.23 -25.29 7.55
C LEU A 286 -22.34 -24.35 6.34
N LEU A 287 -22.98 -24.85 5.28
CA LEU A 287 -23.40 -24.04 4.15
C LEU A 287 -24.92 -24.08 4.05
N LYS A 288 -25.52 -22.90 4.14
CA LYS A 288 -26.97 -22.72 4.14
C LYS A 288 -27.28 -21.50 3.28
N ASN A 289 -28.35 -21.56 2.50
CA ASN A 289 -28.87 -20.39 1.81
C ASN A 289 -29.36 -19.38 2.86
N PRO A 290 -28.87 -18.13 2.86
CA PRO A 290 -29.21 -17.15 3.88
C PRO A 290 -30.69 -16.76 3.88
N VAL A 291 -31.38 -16.86 2.72
CA VAL A 291 -32.79 -16.45 2.56
C VAL A 291 -33.74 -17.62 2.80
N THR A 292 -33.55 -18.74 2.10
CA THR A 292 -34.48 -19.89 2.19
C THR A 292 -34.13 -20.83 3.33
N GLY A 293 -32.92 -20.70 3.86
CA GLY A 293 -32.40 -21.62 4.86
C GLY A 293 -32.10 -23.02 4.34
N GLU A 294 -32.15 -23.22 3.03
CA GLU A 294 -31.93 -24.53 2.43
C GLU A 294 -30.45 -24.93 2.45
N THR A 295 -30.21 -26.23 2.65
CA THR A 295 -28.90 -26.88 2.49
C THR A 295 -28.83 -27.68 1.20
N SER A 296 -29.63 -27.31 0.19
CA SER A 296 -29.90 -28.09 -1.04
C SER A 296 -28.64 -28.52 -1.80
N LEU A 297 -27.55 -27.75 -1.75
CA LEU A 297 -26.26 -28.12 -2.37
C LEU A 297 -25.54 -29.29 -1.66
N ILE A 298 -25.76 -29.43 -0.35
CA ILE A 298 -25.25 -30.57 0.42
C ILE A 298 -26.20 -31.76 0.23
N SER A 299 -27.51 -31.51 0.28
CA SER A 299 -28.54 -32.56 0.15
C SER A 299 -28.60 -33.20 -1.24
N SER A 300 -28.21 -32.48 -2.30
CA SER A 300 -28.11 -33.01 -3.67
C SER A 300 -26.86 -33.86 -3.93
N GLY A 301 -25.94 -33.93 -2.96
CA GLY A 301 -24.65 -34.62 -3.10
C GLY A 301 -23.61 -33.85 -3.91
N ALA A 302 -23.91 -32.63 -4.39
CA ALA A 302 -22.96 -31.79 -5.13
C ALA A 302 -21.81 -31.27 -4.25
N VAL A 303 -22.07 -31.07 -2.96
CA VAL A 303 -21.07 -30.65 -1.95
C VAL A 303 -21.05 -31.67 -0.82
N VAL A 304 -19.91 -32.32 -0.61
CA VAL A 304 -19.74 -33.35 0.44
C VAL A 304 -19.54 -32.72 1.82
N SER A 305 -18.65 -31.74 1.91
CA SER A 305 -18.35 -31.01 3.15
C SER A 305 -17.68 -29.68 2.83
N ILE A 306 -17.73 -28.76 3.79
CA ILE A 306 -17.08 -27.45 3.73
C ILE A 306 -16.29 -27.25 5.01
N ALA A 307 -15.11 -26.65 4.86
CA ALA A 307 -14.22 -26.29 5.96
C ALA A 307 -13.48 -25.01 5.59
N ASN A 308 -13.17 -24.16 6.57
CA ASN A 308 -12.14 -23.13 6.41
C ASN A 308 -10.80 -23.73 6.86
N PRO A 309 -9.89 -24.07 5.94
CA PRO A 309 -8.62 -24.70 6.32
C PRO A 309 -7.72 -23.72 7.09
N LEU A 310 -7.72 -22.44 6.68
CA LEU A 310 -6.99 -21.38 7.35
C LEU A 310 -7.87 -20.67 8.38
N PRO A 311 -7.29 -20.17 9.49
CA PRO A 311 -8.00 -19.27 10.39
C PRO A 311 -8.38 -17.98 9.66
N VAL A 312 -9.50 -17.39 10.09
CA VAL A 312 -9.85 -15.99 9.78
C VAL A 312 -9.35 -15.17 10.97
N SER A 313 -8.47 -14.20 10.73
CA SER A 313 -7.80 -13.42 11.78
C SER A 313 -7.65 -11.93 11.45
N ASP A 314 -8.18 -11.51 10.32
CA ASP A 314 -8.13 -10.15 9.78
C ASP A 314 -9.34 -9.31 10.17
N GLY A 315 -10.29 -9.86 10.93
CA GLY A 315 -11.42 -9.14 11.49
C GLY A 315 -10.96 -8.19 12.61
N VAL A 316 -11.19 -6.89 12.40
CA VAL A 316 -10.84 -5.81 13.34
C VAL A 316 -12.08 -4.97 13.62
N ASP A 317 -12.28 -4.60 14.89
CA ASP A 317 -13.37 -3.71 15.29
C ASP A 317 -13.01 -2.25 14.98
N PRO A 318 -13.99 -1.39 14.69
CA PRO A 318 -13.74 0.05 14.54
C PRO A 318 -13.15 0.65 15.82
N GLU A 319 -12.30 1.67 15.68
CA GLU A 319 -11.75 2.40 16.82
C GLU A 319 -12.87 3.06 17.65
N PRO A 320 -12.82 2.99 18.99
CA PRO A 320 -13.80 3.66 19.84
C PRO A 320 -13.80 5.18 19.67
N LEU A 321 -14.97 5.81 19.74
CA LEU A 321 -15.12 7.26 19.58
C LEU A 321 -14.32 8.08 20.62
N ASP A 322 -14.15 7.56 21.84
CA ASP A 322 -13.35 8.23 22.87
C ASP A 322 -11.86 8.26 22.55
N ASP A 323 -11.34 7.18 21.94
CA ASP A 323 -9.95 7.13 21.48
C ASP A 323 -9.76 8.05 20.29
N ILE A 324 -10.68 8.03 19.31
CA ILE A 324 -10.66 8.96 18.17
C ILE A 324 -10.65 10.41 18.65
N ARG A 325 -11.47 10.75 19.65
CA ARG A 325 -11.55 12.11 20.21
C ARG A 325 -10.24 12.56 20.87
N GLN A 326 -9.45 11.64 21.42
CA GLN A 326 -8.14 11.92 22.01
C GLN A 326 -7.02 11.94 20.97
N LEU A 327 -7.00 10.99 20.05
CA LEU A 327 -5.92 10.76 19.09
C LEU A 327 -6.00 11.69 17.87
N ALA A 328 -7.20 11.96 17.35
CA ALA A 328 -7.34 12.76 16.12
C ALA A 328 -6.71 14.17 16.26
N PRO A 329 -6.91 14.93 17.35
CA PRO A 329 -6.24 16.21 17.53
C PRO A 329 -4.72 16.10 17.62
N GLU A 330 -4.19 15.03 18.24
CA GLU A 330 -2.76 14.79 18.36
C GLU A 330 -2.14 14.43 17.01
N GLU A 331 -2.83 13.69 16.13
CA GLU A 331 -2.36 13.44 14.75
C GLU A 331 -2.16 14.76 13.99
N PHE A 332 -3.15 15.65 14.02
CA PHE A 332 -3.05 16.96 13.35
C PHE A 332 -1.98 17.89 13.95
N ARG A 333 -1.56 17.64 15.20
CA ARG A 333 -0.43 18.35 15.83
C ARG A 333 0.92 17.72 15.47
N ALA A 334 0.95 16.40 15.37
CA ALA A 334 2.15 15.63 15.05
C ALA A 334 2.52 15.71 13.56
N VAL A 335 1.52 15.77 12.68
CA VAL A 335 1.68 15.78 11.23
C VAL A 335 1.28 17.14 10.67
N THR A 336 2.26 17.88 10.17
CA THR A 336 2.01 19.18 9.55
C THR A 336 1.40 19.02 8.16
N HIS A 337 0.12 19.37 7.97
CA HIS A 337 -0.58 19.26 6.67
C HIS A 337 -0.57 20.55 5.83
N ARG A 338 -0.12 21.67 6.41
CA ARG A 338 -0.05 22.97 5.76
C ARG A 338 1.27 23.65 6.10
N ALA A 339 1.86 24.35 5.15
CA ALA A 339 3.17 24.96 5.34
C ALA A 339 3.07 26.47 5.55
N VAL A 340 3.58 26.96 6.68
CA VAL A 340 3.66 28.40 6.99
C VAL A 340 5.11 28.81 7.19
N LYS A 341 5.82 28.12 8.08
CA LYS A 341 7.23 28.37 8.38
C LYS A 341 8.13 27.58 7.42
N PRO A 342 9.38 28.02 7.19
CA PRO A 342 10.35 27.26 6.39
C PRO A 342 10.49 25.81 6.83
N GLU A 343 10.45 25.54 8.14
CA GLU A 343 10.58 24.20 8.70
C GLU A 343 9.42 23.28 8.30
N ASP A 344 8.19 23.82 8.17
CA ASP A 344 7.01 23.07 7.74
C ASP A 344 7.17 22.59 6.28
N TYR A 345 7.69 23.47 5.40
CA TYR A 345 7.98 23.10 4.01
C TYR A 345 9.06 22.01 3.96
N CYS A 346 10.09 22.10 4.80
CA CYS A 346 11.12 21.06 4.88
C CYS A 346 10.55 19.72 5.36
N GLU A 347 9.72 19.73 6.40
CA GLU A 347 9.08 18.53 6.95
C GLU A 347 8.18 17.85 5.91
N ILE A 348 7.34 18.63 5.22
CA ILE A 348 6.43 18.10 4.18
C ILE A 348 7.22 17.57 2.99
N ALA A 349 8.25 18.29 2.52
CA ALA A 349 9.05 17.84 1.37
C ALA A 349 9.79 16.52 1.66
N ARG A 350 10.27 16.30 2.90
CA ARG A 350 10.93 15.05 3.32
C ARG A 350 10.02 13.84 3.35
N ARG A 351 8.70 14.01 3.20
CA ARG A 351 7.76 12.88 3.10
C ARG A 351 7.78 12.23 1.72
N LEU A 352 8.40 12.85 0.72
CA LEU A 352 8.68 12.22 -0.56
C LEU A 352 9.90 11.32 -0.39
N ASP A 353 9.78 10.04 -0.71
CA ASP A 353 10.81 9.03 -0.46
C ASP A 353 12.16 9.34 -1.15
N TRP A 354 12.13 10.12 -2.23
CA TRP A 354 13.34 10.53 -2.96
C TRP A 354 14.01 11.79 -2.39
N VAL A 355 13.43 12.48 -1.41
CA VAL A 355 13.99 13.69 -0.79
C VAL A 355 14.71 13.32 0.52
N GLN A 356 16.03 13.45 0.54
CA GLN A 356 16.82 13.24 1.77
C GLN A 356 16.57 14.37 2.77
N VAL A 357 16.79 15.61 2.31
CA VAL A 357 16.58 16.84 3.08
C VAL A 357 16.08 17.91 2.13
N ALA A 358 15.26 18.84 2.61
CA ALA A 358 14.93 20.05 1.87
C ALA A 358 15.51 21.28 2.59
N GLY A 359 16.08 22.19 1.81
CA GLY A 359 16.49 23.53 2.24
C GLY A 359 15.44 24.54 1.80
N VAL A 360 14.94 25.36 2.74
CA VAL A 360 13.89 26.35 2.48
C VAL A 360 14.34 27.74 2.92
N ARG A 361 14.14 28.73 2.06
CA ARG A 361 14.41 30.13 2.36
C ARG A 361 13.24 30.99 1.89
N GLN A 362 12.75 31.84 2.78
CA GLN A 362 11.81 32.90 2.42
C GLN A 362 12.57 34.19 2.13
N ARG A 363 12.21 34.88 1.04
CA ARG A 363 12.79 36.16 0.66
C ARG A 363 11.70 37.16 0.30
N TRP A 364 11.86 38.41 0.74
CA TRP A 364 11.00 39.50 0.32
C TRP A 364 11.28 39.85 -1.15
N THR A 365 10.26 39.73 -2.01
CA THR A 365 10.38 39.98 -3.46
C THR A 365 9.66 41.26 -3.91
N GLY A 366 9.22 42.09 -2.95
CA GLY A 366 8.60 43.40 -3.20
C GLY A 366 7.22 43.54 -2.58
N SER A 367 6.34 42.57 -2.82
CA SER A 367 4.93 42.62 -2.38
C SER A 367 4.63 41.68 -1.21
N TRP A 368 5.26 40.51 -1.18
CA TRP A 368 5.17 39.53 -0.10
C TRP A 368 6.46 38.69 -0.03
N PRO A 369 6.74 38.00 1.09
CA PRO A 369 7.75 36.95 1.11
C PRO A 369 7.33 35.80 0.18
N THR A 370 8.25 35.44 -0.70
CA THR A 370 8.22 34.28 -1.58
C THR A 370 9.05 33.15 -0.96
N THR A 371 8.54 31.93 -0.99
CA THR A 371 9.23 30.74 -0.46
C THR A 371 10.00 30.05 -1.59
N PHE A 372 11.29 29.77 -1.38
CA PHE A 372 12.11 28.95 -2.27
C PHE A 372 12.44 27.63 -1.59
N VAL A 373 12.08 26.53 -2.23
CA VAL A 373 12.29 25.16 -1.73
C VAL A 373 13.32 24.48 -2.63
N THR A 374 14.37 23.91 -2.03
CA THR A 374 15.45 23.23 -2.73
C THR A 374 15.63 21.83 -2.13
N PRO A 375 15.27 20.75 -2.84
CA PRO A 375 15.47 19.40 -2.33
C PRO A 375 16.90 18.90 -2.56
N ASP A 376 17.34 18.02 -1.67
CA ASP A 376 18.52 17.18 -1.77
C ASP A 376 18.05 15.76 -2.13
N PRO A 377 18.20 15.31 -3.38
CA PRO A 377 17.64 14.04 -3.83
C PRO A 377 18.51 12.86 -3.38
N VAL A 378 17.87 11.80 -2.88
CA VAL A 378 18.54 10.54 -2.49
C VAL A 378 19.20 9.91 -3.72
N GLY A 379 20.47 9.54 -3.56
CA GLY A 379 21.29 8.83 -4.53
C GLY A 379 21.68 9.66 -5.76
N ALA A 380 21.35 10.96 -5.82
CA ALA A 380 21.43 11.75 -7.04
C ALA A 380 22.04 13.14 -6.82
N TYR A 381 22.51 13.73 -7.92
CA TYR A 381 23.08 15.09 -7.96
C TYR A 381 22.25 16.05 -8.84
N ALA A 382 21.03 15.66 -9.18
CA ALA A 382 20.09 16.43 -9.99
C ALA A 382 18.69 15.86 -9.79
N LEU A 383 17.69 16.72 -9.97
CA LEU A 383 16.28 16.33 -10.01
C LEU A 383 15.93 15.85 -11.42
N THR A 384 15.06 14.85 -11.53
CA THR A 384 14.34 14.59 -12.78
C THR A 384 13.19 15.59 -12.94
N ASP A 385 12.66 15.72 -14.16
CA ASP A 385 11.52 16.61 -14.41
C ASP A 385 10.27 16.13 -13.65
N GLU A 386 10.07 14.81 -13.54
CA GLU A 386 8.97 14.23 -12.77
C GLU A 386 9.08 14.55 -11.27
N GLN A 387 10.28 14.44 -10.69
CA GLN A 387 10.53 14.81 -9.29
C GLN A 387 10.28 16.30 -9.05
N ARG A 388 10.64 17.14 -10.01
CA ARG A 388 10.38 18.59 -9.92
C ARG A 388 8.87 18.85 -9.92
N ASP A 389 8.14 18.28 -10.85
CA ASP A 389 6.69 18.50 -10.98
C ASP A 389 5.93 17.96 -9.78
N GLU A 390 6.34 16.79 -9.25
CA GLU A 390 5.78 16.22 -8.03
C GLU A 390 5.99 17.14 -6.81
N LEU A 391 7.23 17.61 -6.59
CA LEU A 391 7.51 18.51 -5.49
C LEU A 391 6.80 19.86 -5.67
N ASP A 392 6.77 20.40 -6.88
CA ASP A 392 6.10 21.67 -7.17
C ASP A 392 4.60 21.59 -6.91
N GLY A 393 3.95 20.52 -7.40
CA GLY A 393 2.53 20.24 -7.13
C GLY A 393 2.24 20.09 -5.64
N LEU A 394 3.08 19.35 -4.90
CA LEU A 394 2.95 19.22 -3.45
C LEU A 394 3.09 20.56 -2.74
N MET A 395 4.13 21.34 -3.06
CA MET A 395 4.36 22.65 -2.45
C MET A 395 3.23 23.64 -2.77
N HIS A 396 2.66 23.58 -3.98
CA HIS A 396 1.50 24.38 -4.35
C HIS A 396 0.22 24.00 -3.62
N CYS A 397 0.06 22.73 -3.24
CA CYS A 397 -1.07 22.24 -2.46
C CYS A 397 -1.01 22.71 -0.99
N VAL A 398 0.19 22.74 -0.39
CA VAL A 398 0.36 23.01 1.05
C VAL A 398 0.66 24.47 1.41
N ARG A 399 1.05 25.30 0.43
CA ARG A 399 1.37 26.72 0.66
C ARG A 399 0.16 27.51 1.17
N GLN A 400 0.44 28.66 1.79
CA GLN A 400 -0.59 29.63 2.12
C GLN A 400 -1.21 30.24 0.84
N ALA A 401 -2.53 30.38 0.84
CA ALA A 401 -3.24 31.05 -0.25
C ALA A 401 -2.68 32.48 -0.47
N GLY A 402 -2.43 32.84 -1.73
CA GLY A 402 -1.85 34.13 -2.12
C GLY A 402 -0.34 34.28 -1.89
N ARG A 403 0.38 33.23 -1.45
CA ARG A 403 1.85 33.22 -1.35
C ARG A 403 2.48 32.38 -2.45
N ASP A 404 3.54 32.87 -3.06
CA ASP A 404 4.25 32.10 -4.08
C ASP A 404 5.28 31.16 -3.45
N VAL A 405 5.39 29.98 -4.04
CA VAL A 405 6.43 28.99 -3.76
C VAL A 405 7.11 28.63 -5.07
N PHE A 406 8.42 28.46 -5.06
CA PHE A 406 9.20 28.03 -6.22
C PHE A 406 10.16 26.91 -5.82
N VAL A 407 10.10 25.81 -6.55
CA VAL A 407 11.10 24.74 -6.45
C VAL A 407 12.36 25.13 -7.23
N ARG A 408 13.53 24.93 -6.62
CA ARG A 408 14.85 25.24 -7.19
C ARG A 408 15.74 24.00 -7.20
N ASP A 409 16.67 23.97 -8.13
CA ASP A 409 17.68 22.92 -8.17
C ASP A 409 18.71 23.06 -7.05
N PRO A 410 19.16 21.96 -6.45
CA PRO A 410 20.28 21.96 -5.52
C PRO A 410 21.55 22.47 -6.21
N ARG A 411 22.25 23.37 -5.53
CA ARG A 411 23.54 23.88 -5.98
C ARG A 411 24.65 23.06 -5.35
N PHE A 412 25.53 22.50 -6.17
CA PHE A 412 26.62 21.68 -5.69
C PHE A 412 27.95 22.43 -5.64
N ARG A 413 28.66 22.32 -4.52
CA ARG A 413 30.04 22.76 -4.35
C ARG A 413 30.98 21.63 -4.80
N ALA A 414 31.39 21.68 -6.06
CA ALA A 414 32.36 20.74 -6.61
C ALA A 414 33.77 21.01 -6.03
N ILE A 415 34.35 20.02 -5.36
CA ILE A 415 35.69 20.11 -4.77
C ILE A 415 36.69 19.19 -5.49
N ASP A 416 37.94 19.64 -5.52
CA ASP A 416 39.09 18.85 -5.93
C ASP A 416 39.90 18.51 -4.69
N LEU A 417 40.16 17.23 -4.47
CA LEU A 417 40.85 16.72 -3.30
C LEU A 417 42.16 16.04 -3.72
N GLU A 418 43.28 16.51 -3.18
CA GLU A 418 44.59 15.88 -3.34
C GLU A 418 45.06 15.36 -1.98
N VAL A 419 45.33 14.06 -1.89
CA VAL A 419 45.75 13.40 -0.65
C VAL A 419 47.11 12.76 -0.87
N GLN A 420 48.09 13.14 -0.05
CA GLN A 420 49.43 12.55 -0.04
C GLN A 420 49.52 11.53 1.09
N ILE A 421 49.81 10.27 0.73
CA ILE A 421 49.84 9.15 1.68
C ILE A 421 51.21 8.46 1.69
N CYS A 422 51.60 7.98 2.86
CA CYS A 422 52.72 7.05 3.03
C CYS A 422 52.21 5.61 3.10
N ILE A 423 52.85 4.74 2.35
CA ILE A 423 52.48 3.33 2.26
C ILE A 423 53.37 2.48 3.19
N LYS A 424 52.77 1.46 3.82
CA LYS A 424 53.48 0.47 4.63
C LYS A 424 54.42 -0.37 3.74
N PRO A 425 55.64 -0.73 4.22
CA PRO A 425 56.50 -1.68 3.51
C PRO A 425 55.78 -3.00 3.20
N GLY A 426 56.07 -3.61 2.05
CA GLY A 426 55.44 -4.86 1.59
C GLY A 426 54.11 -4.69 0.85
N HIS A 427 53.60 -3.46 0.70
CA HIS A 427 52.41 -3.18 -0.11
C HIS A 427 52.76 -2.48 -1.43
N ILE A 428 52.02 -2.84 -2.49
CA ILE A 428 52.18 -2.25 -3.83
C ILE A 428 51.51 -0.87 -3.86
N PRO A 429 52.22 0.21 -4.22
CA PRO A 429 51.67 1.57 -4.20
C PRO A 429 50.41 1.78 -5.03
N SER A 430 50.35 1.21 -6.24
CA SER A 430 49.17 1.34 -7.11
C SER A 430 47.94 0.69 -6.50
N ALA A 431 48.09 -0.48 -5.89
CA ALA A 431 46.98 -1.20 -5.25
C ALA A 431 46.39 -0.42 -4.07
N VAL A 432 47.25 0.17 -3.23
CA VAL A 432 46.80 1.01 -2.09
C VAL A 432 46.15 2.29 -2.59
N ARG A 433 46.75 2.95 -3.60
CA ARG A 433 46.18 4.16 -4.22
C ARG A 433 44.76 3.91 -4.73
N ASP A 434 44.57 2.83 -5.49
CA ASP A 434 43.29 2.51 -6.09
C ASP A 434 42.26 2.09 -5.03
N ALA A 435 42.70 1.44 -3.93
CA ALA A 435 41.86 1.15 -2.77
C ALA A 435 41.41 2.42 -2.03
N VAL A 436 42.28 3.42 -1.87
CA VAL A 436 41.93 4.72 -1.28
C VAL A 436 40.93 5.46 -2.17
N ILE A 437 41.17 5.51 -3.49
CA ILE A 437 40.23 6.12 -4.44
C ILE A 437 38.87 5.42 -4.36
N ARG A 438 38.86 4.07 -4.33
CA ARG A 438 37.63 3.28 -4.18
C ARG A 438 36.91 3.59 -2.87
N ARG A 439 37.64 3.78 -1.76
CA ARG A 439 37.03 4.11 -0.46
C ARG A 439 36.40 5.50 -0.44
N LEU A 440 37.03 6.47 -1.11
CA LEU A 440 36.54 7.85 -1.16
C LEU A 440 35.39 8.04 -2.16
N ARG A 441 35.50 7.46 -3.36
CA ARG A 441 34.49 7.58 -4.43
C ARG A 441 33.38 6.53 -4.35
N GLY A 442 33.71 5.31 -3.93
CA GLY A 442 32.89 4.12 -4.12
C GLY A 442 33.24 3.39 -5.43
N ASP A 443 32.71 2.18 -5.60
CA ASP A 443 32.85 1.36 -6.81
C ASP A 443 31.54 1.22 -7.61
N GLY A 444 30.50 1.97 -7.23
CA GLY A 444 29.16 1.91 -7.83
C GLY A 444 28.25 0.85 -7.20
N VAL A 445 28.80 -0.08 -6.41
CA VAL A 445 28.04 -1.06 -5.61
C VAL A 445 28.09 -0.67 -4.14
N THR A 446 29.29 -0.35 -3.65
CA THR A 446 29.54 0.13 -2.30
C THR A 446 29.66 1.66 -2.33
N PRO A 447 28.85 2.39 -1.54
CA PRO A 447 28.98 3.84 -1.45
C PRO A 447 30.33 4.23 -0.84
N GLY A 448 31.01 5.19 -1.49
CA GLY A 448 32.21 5.81 -0.95
C GLY A 448 31.89 6.88 0.08
N TYR A 449 32.93 7.47 0.66
CA TYR A 449 32.78 8.60 1.59
C TYR A 449 32.15 9.84 0.96
N PHE A 450 32.33 10.08 -0.35
CA PHE A 450 31.68 11.17 -1.09
C PHE A 450 30.48 10.68 -1.91
N ALA A 451 29.75 9.66 -1.41
CA ALA A 451 28.47 9.29 -1.99
C ALA A 451 27.46 10.45 -1.86
N PRO A 452 26.49 10.59 -2.79
CA PRO A 452 25.51 11.68 -2.78
C PRO A 452 24.84 11.87 -1.41
N ASP A 453 24.49 10.76 -0.76
CA ASP A 453 23.72 10.76 0.49
C ASP A 453 24.53 11.16 1.74
N THR A 454 25.86 11.24 1.62
CA THR A 454 26.73 11.47 2.79
C THR A 454 26.73 12.93 3.23
N PHE A 455 26.53 13.86 2.31
CA PHE A 455 26.58 15.29 2.58
C PHE A 455 25.28 15.96 2.16
N THR A 456 24.77 16.85 3.00
CA THR A 456 23.59 17.66 2.70
C THR A 456 23.92 19.15 2.80
N PHE A 457 22.92 20.02 2.70
CA PHE A 457 23.07 21.48 2.71
C PHE A 457 23.91 21.97 3.90
N GLY A 458 24.96 22.73 3.61
CA GLY A 458 25.83 23.33 4.63
C GLY A 458 26.69 22.34 5.44
N ALA A 459 26.64 21.04 5.13
CA ALA A 459 27.43 20.04 5.84
C ALA A 459 28.94 20.33 5.67
N PRO A 460 29.69 20.56 6.76
CA PRO A 460 31.09 20.88 6.66
C PRO A 460 31.92 19.61 6.43
N LEU A 461 33.09 19.78 5.79
CA LEU A 461 34.04 18.71 5.56
C LEU A 461 35.19 18.82 6.55
N GLN A 462 35.30 17.85 7.46
CA GLN A 462 36.35 17.80 8.49
C GLN A 462 37.59 17.07 7.98
N ARG A 463 38.76 17.67 8.17
CA ARG A 463 40.04 17.08 7.76
C ARG A 463 40.30 15.74 8.45
N LEU A 464 40.08 15.67 9.77
CA LEU A 464 40.29 14.47 10.57
C LEU A 464 39.46 13.28 10.08
N THR A 465 38.23 13.51 9.62
CA THR A 465 37.38 12.45 9.09
C THR A 465 37.93 11.87 7.80
N ILE A 466 38.46 12.72 6.91
CA ILE A 466 39.14 12.25 5.69
C ILE A 466 40.39 11.45 6.06
N GLU A 467 41.21 11.96 6.99
CA GLU A 467 42.41 11.27 7.46
C GLU A 467 42.07 9.89 8.06
N ALA A 468 40.99 9.78 8.83
CA ALA A 468 40.52 8.52 9.39
C ALA A 468 40.04 7.55 8.30
N VAL A 469 39.24 8.02 7.33
CA VAL A 469 38.72 7.20 6.23
C VAL A 469 39.87 6.68 5.35
N VAL A 470 40.84 7.52 5.04
CA VAL A 470 42.02 7.14 4.24
C VAL A 470 42.95 6.23 5.05
N GLY A 471 43.19 6.55 6.33
CA GLY A 471 44.05 5.77 7.22
C GLY A 471 43.52 4.38 7.55
N ALA A 472 42.20 4.18 7.47
CA ALA A 472 41.57 2.87 7.64
C ALA A 472 41.84 1.89 6.47
N VAL A 473 42.36 2.38 5.33
CA VAL A 473 42.65 1.52 4.18
C VAL A 473 43.89 0.65 4.46
N PRO A 474 43.79 -0.69 4.30
CA PRO A 474 44.93 -1.58 4.49
C PRO A 474 46.12 -1.19 3.60
N GLY A 475 47.29 -1.03 4.21
CA GLY A 475 48.52 -0.61 3.53
C GLY A 475 48.85 0.88 3.69
N VAL A 476 47.94 1.72 4.21
CA VAL A 476 48.26 3.12 4.56
C VAL A 476 48.99 3.16 5.91
N LEU A 477 50.15 3.83 5.96
CA LEU A 477 50.93 4.06 7.17
C LEU A 477 50.55 5.40 7.83
N ALA A 478 50.48 6.47 7.03
CA ALA A 478 50.14 7.81 7.49
C ALA A 478 49.62 8.67 6.32
N VAL A 479 48.78 9.66 6.62
CA VAL A 479 48.41 10.73 5.71
C VAL A 479 49.33 11.92 5.98
N LYS A 480 50.08 12.35 4.96
CA LYS A 480 51.09 13.44 5.09
C LYS A 480 50.49 14.81 4.87
N ASP A 481 49.72 14.95 3.81
CA ASP A 481 49.11 16.23 3.43
C ASP A 481 47.76 16.00 2.76
N ILE A 482 46.84 16.93 2.98
CA ILE A 482 45.56 16.99 2.29
C ILE A 482 45.41 18.41 1.77
N ARG A 483 45.22 18.53 0.46
CA ARG A 483 44.95 19.79 -0.20
C ARG A 483 43.55 19.77 -0.81
N ILE A 484 42.87 20.90 -0.69
CA ILE A 484 41.50 21.07 -1.18
C ILE A 484 41.44 22.29 -2.10
N GLY A 485 40.76 22.11 -3.23
CA GLY A 485 40.37 23.15 -4.17
C GLY A 485 38.86 23.14 -4.31
N ALA A 486 38.27 24.30 -4.54
CA ALA A 486 36.83 24.42 -4.76
C ALA A 486 36.60 25.15 -6.07
N ARG A 487 35.97 24.45 -7.02
CA ARG A 487 35.81 24.96 -8.37
C ARG A 487 35.01 26.26 -8.38
N ALA A 488 35.47 27.23 -9.16
CA ALA A 488 34.94 28.59 -9.22
C ALA A 488 34.98 29.39 -7.89
N VAL A 489 35.69 28.93 -6.86
CA VAL A 489 35.86 29.66 -5.59
C VAL A 489 37.33 29.94 -5.31
N HIS A 490 38.15 28.89 -5.22
CA HIS A 490 39.56 29.03 -4.91
C HIS A 490 40.39 27.87 -5.48
N HIS A 491 41.66 28.15 -5.73
CA HIS A 491 42.64 27.15 -6.17
C HIS A 491 43.03 26.18 -5.03
N MET A 492 43.78 25.14 -5.38
CA MET A 492 44.28 24.11 -4.44
C MET A 492 45.14 24.73 -3.34
N ARG A 493 44.71 24.60 -2.09
CA ARG A 493 45.43 25.03 -0.89
C ARG A 493 45.50 23.90 0.14
N PRO A 494 46.43 23.93 1.11
CA PRO A 494 46.40 23.03 2.25
C PRO A 494 45.03 23.09 2.94
N MET A 495 44.47 21.93 3.27
CA MET A 495 43.18 21.84 3.93
C MET A 495 43.34 22.19 5.42
N GLU A 496 42.59 23.20 5.87
CA GLU A 496 42.42 23.52 7.29
C GLU A 496 41.57 22.44 7.98
N ASP A 497 41.48 22.46 9.32
CA ASP A 497 40.78 21.41 10.07
C ASP A 497 39.30 21.25 9.67
N LEU A 498 38.66 22.35 9.26
CA LEU A 498 37.26 22.39 8.85
C LEU A 498 37.11 23.19 7.55
N TYR A 499 36.49 22.57 6.55
CA TYR A 499 36.04 23.25 5.33
C TYR A 499 34.53 23.50 5.41
N VAL A 500 34.15 24.77 5.50
CA VAL A 500 32.74 25.19 5.63
C VAL A 500 32.11 25.32 4.24
N VAL A 501 30.97 24.63 4.06
CA VAL A 501 30.13 24.75 2.87
C VAL A 501 28.99 25.72 3.19
N PRO A 502 28.62 26.63 2.27
CA PRO A 502 27.45 27.49 2.48
C PRO A 502 26.16 26.69 2.66
N ASP A 503 25.24 27.18 3.49
CA ASP A 503 23.93 26.54 3.75
C ASP A 503 23.05 26.38 2.50
N ASP A 504 23.36 27.06 1.39
CA ASP A 504 22.63 26.95 0.12
C ASP A 504 23.22 25.91 -0.83
N GLN A 505 24.25 25.17 -0.40
CA GLN A 505 25.01 24.27 -1.25
C GLN A 505 25.32 22.93 -0.60
N ILE A 506 25.44 21.90 -1.45
CA ILE A 506 25.80 20.54 -1.07
C ILE A 506 27.19 20.22 -1.61
N LEU A 507 28.05 19.62 -0.79
CA LEU A 507 29.38 19.21 -1.21
C LEU A 507 29.29 18.11 -2.28
N ARG A 508 30.06 18.22 -3.36
CA ARG A 508 30.11 17.18 -4.41
C ARG A 508 31.54 16.85 -4.81
N LEU A 509 31.80 15.55 -4.90
CA LEU A 509 33.03 15.02 -5.46
C LEU A 509 32.69 13.72 -6.21
N ALA A 510 32.68 13.76 -7.55
CA ALA A 510 32.33 12.60 -8.37
C ALA A 510 33.56 11.84 -8.92
N SER A 511 34.63 12.57 -9.25
CA SER A 511 35.86 12.01 -9.84
C SER A 511 35.62 11.11 -11.07
N ASP A 512 34.72 11.52 -11.95
CA ASP A 512 34.48 10.91 -13.27
C ASP A 512 35.27 11.67 -14.35
N PRO A 513 36.16 11.01 -15.11
CA PRO A 513 36.90 11.64 -16.21
C PRO A 513 36.03 12.31 -17.28
N ARG A 514 34.79 11.84 -17.46
CA ARG A 514 33.85 12.39 -18.47
C ARG A 514 33.20 13.69 -18.02
N THR A 515 33.14 13.94 -16.72
CA THR A 515 32.53 15.14 -16.12
C THR A 515 33.48 15.75 -15.09
N PRO A 516 34.68 16.20 -15.53
CA PRO A 516 35.70 16.69 -14.62
C PRO A 516 35.22 17.88 -13.79
N GLU A 517 34.27 18.68 -14.28
CA GLU A 517 33.65 19.80 -13.58
C GLU A 517 32.94 19.43 -12.27
N ARG A 518 32.70 18.13 -12.02
CA ARG A 518 32.05 17.61 -10.81
C ARG A 518 33.01 17.26 -9.68
N GLY A 519 34.26 17.72 -9.77
CA GLY A 519 35.30 17.51 -8.76
C GLY A 519 36.11 16.25 -9.01
N SER A 520 37.35 16.23 -8.52
CA SER A 520 38.32 15.15 -8.78
C SER A 520 39.08 14.73 -7.53
N ILE A 521 39.48 13.44 -7.47
CA ILE A 521 40.40 12.92 -6.46
C ILE A 521 41.74 12.66 -7.10
N ARG A 522 42.80 13.12 -6.46
CA ARG A 522 44.18 12.73 -6.76
C ARG A 522 44.86 12.19 -5.51
N VAL A 523 45.37 10.96 -5.60
CA VAL A 523 46.13 10.35 -4.50
C VAL A 523 47.59 10.23 -4.91
N ILE A 524 48.48 10.88 -4.15
CA ILE A 524 49.92 10.85 -4.34
C ILE A 524 50.51 9.89 -3.31
N THR A 525 51.24 8.89 -3.78
CA THR A 525 51.80 7.85 -2.93
C THR A 525 53.31 8.04 -2.75
N GLU A 526 53.78 7.95 -1.51
CA GLU A 526 55.20 7.89 -1.17
C GLU A 526 55.54 6.61 -0.41
N GLY A 527 56.75 6.09 -0.69
CA GLY A 527 57.19 4.81 -0.17
C GLY A 527 56.43 3.65 -0.81
N GLY A 528 56.48 2.51 -0.14
CA GLY A 528 56.05 1.23 -0.71
C GLY A 528 57.14 0.59 -1.56
N VAL A 529 56.92 -0.71 -1.76
CA VAL A 529 57.92 -1.78 -1.85
C VAL A 529 58.60 -2.04 -0.52
#